data_AF-A0AAV3SYF4-F1
#
_entry.id   AF-A0AAV3SYF4-F1
#
_cell.length_a   1.000
_cell.length_b   1.000
_cell.length_c   1.000
_cell.angle_alpha   90.00
_cell.angle_beta   90.00
_cell.angle_gamma   90.00
#
_symmetry.space_group_name_H-M   'P 1'
#
loop_
_entity.id
_entity.type
_entity.pdbx_description
1 polymer ?
#
loop_
_entity_poly.entity_id
_entity_poly.type
_entity_poly.pdbx_seq_one_letter_code
_entity_poly.pdbx_strand_id
1 'polypeptide(L)'
;MELDVLVVSPCSGSKRYEAVADCRRVDEKSREVLVEEFPESVAPAAEMYTGREHGHTQSAVERLSEVANVDWCIISAGFGVPSSSTEIPSYERTFNEIEQVRERAEGFGFDVGEMTNNELIDAVSREKNIPQDLRQILAKGYDLVFIALGTKYLIAAQDALASVPEETTAFAFASKGSKKFIGDCYWMPATEEERSRLGTTWLELRGRELLTLAQNIRNEEHFEQLRDAPEKAKKLSIS
;
A
#
# COMPACT_ATOMS: atom_id res chain seq x y z
N MET A 1 4.07 -23.52 13.32
CA MET A 1 2.90 -22.62 13.18
C MET A 1 3.13 -21.94 11.86
N GLU A 2 2.12 -21.91 11.01
CA GLU A 2 2.22 -21.21 9.73
C GLU A 2 2.26 -19.70 10.03
N LEU A 3 3.20 -18.98 9.43
CA LEU A 3 3.43 -17.57 9.74
C LEU A 3 2.36 -16.69 9.09
N ASP A 4 1.89 -15.68 9.84
CA ASP A 4 0.92 -14.72 9.34
C ASP A 4 1.64 -13.47 8.81
N VAL A 5 1.45 -13.20 7.53
CA VAL A 5 2.13 -12.13 6.78
C VAL A 5 1.10 -11.14 6.24
N LEU A 6 1.36 -9.85 6.39
CA LEU A 6 0.59 -8.78 5.75
C LEU A 6 1.41 -8.10 4.66
N VAL A 7 0.83 -7.95 3.47
CA VAL A 7 1.34 -7.08 2.41
C VAL A 7 0.45 -5.85 2.29
N VAL A 8 1.07 -4.66 2.24
CA VAL A 8 0.39 -3.38 2.05
C VAL A 8 0.95 -2.68 0.83
N SER A 9 0.10 -2.39 -0.16
CA SER A 9 0.49 -1.74 -1.42
C SER A 9 -0.43 -0.56 -1.75
N PRO A 10 -0.03 0.35 -2.66
CA PRO A 10 -0.91 1.43 -3.08
C PRO A 10 -1.89 0.92 -4.15
N CYS A 11 -3.01 1.61 -4.31
CA CYS A 11 -3.85 1.45 -5.49
C CYS A 11 -3.11 1.89 -6.76
N SER A 12 -3.55 1.38 -7.92
CA SER A 12 -3.01 1.81 -9.22
C SER A 12 -3.90 2.85 -9.90
N GLY A 13 -3.26 3.77 -10.63
CA GLY A 13 -3.95 4.64 -11.58
C GLY A 13 -4.62 3.83 -12.70
N SER A 14 -3.95 2.78 -13.19
CA SER A 14 -4.48 1.86 -14.21
C SER A 14 -5.45 0.86 -13.60
N LYS A 15 -6.61 0.72 -14.23
CA LYS A 15 -7.68 -0.18 -13.78
C LYS A 15 -8.17 -1.08 -14.89
N ARG A 16 -8.87 -2.16 -14.53
CA ARG A 16 -9.43 -3.16 -15.44
C ARG A 16 -10.54 -2.60 -16.33
N TYR A 17 -11.35 -1.71 -15.78
CA TYR A 17 -12.45 -1.06 -16.50
C TYR A 17 -12.22 0.45 -16.57
N GLU A 18 -12.84 1.09 -17.55
CA GLU A 18 -12.96 2.56 -17.59
C GLU A 18 -13.60 3.09 -16.30
N ALA A 19 -13.18 4.26 -15.85
CA ALA A 19 -13.68 4.84 -14.61
C ALA A 19 -15.18 5.18 -14.74
N VAL A 20 -16.01 4.57 -13.89
CA VAL A 20 -17.47 4.79 -13.84
C VAL A 20 -17.88 5.73 -12.71
N ALA A 21 -17.07 5.77 -11.64
CA ALA A 21 -17.21 6.74 -10.56
C ALA A 21 -16.14 7.82 -10.69
N ASP A 22 -16.58 9.04 -11.00
CA ASP A 22 -15.71 10.20 -10.96
C ASP A 22 -15.27 10.52 -9.52
N CYS A 23 -14.33 11.45 -9.47
CA CYS A 23 -13.79 12.03 -8.27
C CYS A 23 -14.85 12.29 -7.18
N ARG A 24 -15.88 13.07 -7.51
CA ARG A 24 -16.88 13.57 -6.55
C ARG A 24 -17.74 12.44 -6.02
N ARG A 25 -18.15 11.51 -6.89
CA ARG A 25 -19.01 10.39 -6.51
C ARG A 25 -18.35 9.45 -5.51
N VAL A 26 -17.05 9.24 -5.63
CA VAL A 26 -16.26 8.43 -4.68
C VAL A 26 -16.22 9.04 -3.27
N ASP A 27 -16.43 10.35 -3.14
CA ASP A 27 -16.49 11.04 -1.85
C ASP A 27 -17.90 11.17 -1.29
N GLU A 28 -18.92 11.31 -2.15
CA GLU A 28 -20.31 11.47 -1.74
C GLU A 28 -21.03 10.14 -1.46
N LYS A 29 -20.61 9.05 -2.09
CA LYS A 29 -21.26 7.73 -1.98
C LYS A 29 -20.31 6.71 -1.37
N SER A 30 -20.88 5.82 -0.55
CA SER A 30 -20.18 4.64 -0.06
C SER A 30 -19.82 3.70 -1.21
N ARG A 31 -18.76 2.90 -1.02
CA ARG A 31 -18.34 1.85 -1.95
C ARG A 31 -19.48 0.91 -2.32
N GLU A 32 -20.27 0.47 -1.34
CA GLU A 32 -21.36 -0.50 -1.50
C GLU A 32 -22.43 0.01 -2.47
N VAL A 33 -22.85 1.27 -2.29
CA VAL A 33 -23.78 1.94 -3.23
C VAL A 33 -23.21 2.03 -4.64
N LEU A 34 -21.91 2.31 -4.79
CA LEU A 34 -21.30 2.40 -6.13
C LEU A 34 -21.12 1.02 -6.79
N VAL A 35 -20.90 -0.04 -6.01
CA VAL A 35 -20.90 -1.43 -6.50
C VAL A 35 -22.27 -1.80 -7.06
N GLU A 36 -23.35 -1.46 -6.34
CA GLU A 36 -24.72 -1.70 -6.79
C GLU A 36 -25.10 -0.87 -8.01
N GLU A 37 -24.61 0.36 -8.12
CA GLU A 37 -24.90 1.26 -9.23
C GLU A 37 -24.15 0.88 -10.52
N PHE A 38 -22.98 0.25 -10.40
CA PHE A 38 -22.11 -0.09 -11.52
C PHE A 38 -21.63 -1.56 -11.52
N PRO A 39 -22.52 -2.56 -11.48
CA PRO A 39 -22.14 -3.96 -11.31
C PRO A 39 -21.24 -4.48 -12.44
N GLU A 40 -21.37 -3.94 -13.65
CA GLU A 40 -20.57 -4.33 -14.83
C GLU A 40 -19.11 -3.82 -14.79
N SER A 41 -18.76 -2.97 -13.82
CA SER A 41 -17.43 -2.38 -13.66
C SER A 41 -16.85 -2.62 -12.27
N VAL A 42 -17.26 -3.72 -11.65
CA VAL A 42 -16.80 -4.17 -10.33
C VAL A 42 -15.83 -5.34 -10.48
N ALA A 43 -14.77 -5.32 -9.68
CA ALA A 43 -13.87 -6.46 -9.50
C ALA A 43 -13.28 -6.43 -8.08
N PRO A 44 -12.77 -7.56 -7.57
CA PRO A 44 -11.91 -7.56 -6.39
C PRO A 44 -10.76 -6.56 -6.55
N ALA A 45 -10.35 -5.90 -5.47
CA ALA A 45 -9.30 -4.87 -5.51
C ALA A 45 -7.99 -5.39 -6.13
N ALA A 46 -7.62 -6.65 -5.86
CA ALA A 46 -6.47 -7.31 -6.49
C ALA A 46 -6.56 -7.40 -8.02
N GLU A 47 -7.76 -7.58 -8.57
CA GLU A 47 -8.01 -7.69 -10.01
C GLU A 47 -8.39 -6.36 -10.68
N MET A 48 -8.85 -5.39 -9.89
CA MET A 48 -9.24 -4.07 -10.37
C MET A 48 -8.02 -3.28 -10.85
N TYR A 49 -6.94 -3.29 -10.08
CA TYR A 49 -5.74 -2.51 -10.39
C TYR A 49 -4.81 -3.28 -11.34
N THR A 50 -4.26 -2.60 -12.34
CA THR A 50 -3.50 -3.25 -13.42
C THR A 50 -2.12 -2.63 -13.68
N GLY A 51 -1.67 -1.71 -12.83
CA GLY A 51 -0.35 -1.09 -12.97
C GLY A 51 0.80 -2.07 -12.75
N ARG A 52 1.98 -1.74 -13.28
CA ARG A 52 3.15 -2.63 -13.25
C ARG A 52 3.67 -2.93 -11.83
N GLU A 53 3.69 -1.94 -10.94
CA GLU A 53 4.04 -2.14 -9.51
C GLU A 53 3.05 -3.09 -8.83
N HIS A 54 1.75 -2.95 -9.15
CA HIS A 54 0.68 -3.80 -8.63
C HIS A 54 0.85 -5.24 -9.12
N GLY A 55 1.14 -5.46 -10.40
CA GLY A 55 1.44 -6.79 -10.94
C GLY A 55 2.61 -7.48 -10.24
N HIS A 56 3.71 -6.75 -9.97
CA HIS A 56 4.82 -7.31 -9.19
C HIS A 56 4.44 -7.63 -7.74
N THR A 57 3.63 -6.77 -7.10
CA THR A 57 3.12 -7.01 -5.75
C THR A 57 2.24 -8.27 -5.72
N GLN A 58 1.35 -8.43 -6.69
CA GLN A 58 0.50 -9.61 -6.80
C GLN A 58 1.34 -10.88 -6.94
N SER A 59 2.33 -10.90 -7.85
CA SER A 59 3.23 -12.05 -7.97
C SER A 59 4.04 -12.32 -6.70
N ALA A 60 4.36 -11.28 -5.92
CA ALA A 60 5.05 -11.45 -4.65
C ALA A 60 4.13 -12.08 -3.60
N VAL A 61 2.88 -11.61 -3.50
CA VAL A 61 1.85 -12.20 -2.62
C VAL A 61 1.64 -13.67 -2.97
N GLU A 62 1.43 -14.00 -4.26
CA GLU A 62 1.29 -15.38 -4.73
C GLU A 62 2.47 -16.25 -4.28
N ARG A 63 3.70 -15.74 -4.41
CA ARG A 63 4.92 -16.46 -4.01
C ARG A 63 5.05 -16.64 -2.50
N LEU A 64 4.67 -15.64 -1.71
CA LEU A 64 4.67 -15.69 -0.24
C LEU A 64 3.59 -16.66 0.27
N SER A 65 2.43 -16.70 -0.40
CA SER A 65 1.32 -17.60 -0.05
C SER A 65 1.65 -19.09 -0.23
N GLU A 66 2.74 -19.43 -0.92
CA GLU A 66 3.20 -20.82 -1.02
C GLU A 66 3.80 -21.34 0.30
N VAL A 67 4.15 -20.46 1.24
CA VAL A 67 4.93 -20.80 2.44
C VAL A 67 4.46 -20.07 3.71
N ALA A 68 3.40 -19.26 3.64
CA ALA A 68 2.84 -18.50 4.75
C ALA A 68 1.36 -18.15 4.49
N ASN A 69 0.65 -17.78 5.56
CA ASN A 69 -0.69 -17.19 5.47
C ASN A 69 -0.57 -15.71 5.15
N VAL A 70 -0.97 -15.31 3.94
CA VAL A 70 -0.76 -13.93 3.47
C VAL A 70 -2.08 -13.19 3.33
N ASP A 71 -2.24 -12.14 4.12
CA ASP A 71 -3.22 -11.10 3.86
C ASP A 71 -2.62 -10.00 2.99
N TRP A 72 -3.43 -9.44 2.09
CA TRP A 72 -3.04 -8.32 1.25
C TRP A 72 -4.11 -7.23 1.32
N CYS A 73 -3.72 -6.03 1.73
CA CYS A 73 -4.57 -4.85 1.69
C CYS A 73 -3.96 -3.76 0.80
N ILE A 74 -4.83 -2.95 0.21
CA ILE A 74 -4.45 -1.94 -0.77
C ILE A 74 -4.89 -0.58 -0.26
N ILE A 75 -3.96 0.37 -0.10
CA ILE A 75 -4.30 1.74 0.26
C ILE A 75 -4.83 2.47 -0.96
N SER A 76 -6.12 2.78 -0.93
CA SER A 76 -6.87 3.46 -1.97
C SER A 76 -7.19 4.90 -1.56
N ALA A 77 -6.79 5.86 -2.40
CA ALA A 77 -7.19 7.25 -2.21
C ALA A 77 -8.72 7.45 -2.26
N GLY A 78 -9.47 6.52 -2.89
CA GLY A 78 -10.92 6.59 -3.01
C GLY A 78 -11.68 5.83 -1.90
N PHE A 79 -11.23 4.62 -1.59
CA PHE A 79 -11.98 3.64 -0.80
C PHE A 79 -11.29 3.18 0.50
N GLY A 80 -10.28 3.92 0.98
CA GLY A 80 -9.64 3.59 2.25
C GLY A 80 -8.66 2.43 2.11
N VAL A 81 -8.81 1.37 2.90
CA VAL A 81 -7.89 0.22 2.94
C VAL A 81 -8.60 -1.10 2.62
N PRO A 82 -9.14 -1.29 1.40
CA PRO A 82 -9.76 -2.56 1.01
C PRO A 82 -8.78 -3.74 1.10
N SER A 83 -9.30 -4.92 1.47
CA SER A 83 -8.59 -6.18 1.25
C SER A 83 -8.49 -6.49 -0.24
N SER A 84 -7.55 -7.36 -0.62
CA SER A 84 -7.38 -7.87 -1.99
C SER A 84 -8.67 -8.43 -2.60
N SER A 85 -9.52 -9.07 -1.78
CA SER A 85 -10.80 -9.64 -2.18
C SER A 85 -11.98 -8.66 -2.14
N THR A 86 -11.79 -7.46 -1.60
CA THR A 86 -12.86 -6.46 -1.49
C THR A 86 -13.29 -6.00 -2.88
N GLU A 87 -14.56 -6.18 -3.22
CA GLU A 87 -15.14 -5.69 -4.47
C GLU A 87 -15.16 -4.17 -4.51
N ILE A 88 -14.63 -3.57 -5.57
CA ILE A 88 -14.64 -2.13 -5.80
C ILE A 88 -15.08 -1.85 -7.24
N PRO A 89 -15.80 -0.75 -7.48
CA PRO A 89 -16.08 -0.27 -8.84
C PRO A 89 -14.83 0.40 -9.41
N SER A 90 -14.74 0.53 -10.73
CA SER A 90 -13.70 1.36 -11.35
C SER A 90 -13.95 2.86 -11.11
N TYR A 91 -12.88 3.60 -10.81
CA TYR A 91 -12.95 4.99 -10.39
C TYR A 91 -11.67 5.77 -10.75
N GLU A 92 -11.74 7.09 -10.70
CA GLU A 92 -10.57 7.95 -10.88
C GLU A 92 -10.27 8.73 -9.60
N ARG A 93 -9.31 8.26 -8.79
CA ARG A 93 -8.73 8.99 -7.66
C ARG A 93 -7.29 8.56 -7.43
N THR A 94 -6.46 9.51 -6.99
CA THR A 94 -5.06 9.27 -6.62
C THR A 94 -4.57 10.35 -5.66
N PHE A 95 -3.58 10.03 -4.81
CA PHE A 95 -2.83 11.07 -4.08
C PHE A 95 -1.78 11.75 -4.96
N ASN A 96 -1.48 11.22 -6.16
CA ASN A 96 -0.42 11.73 -7.02
C ASN A 96 -0.72 13.09 -7.66
N GLU A 97 -1.98 13.48 -7.77
CA GLU A 97 -2.40 14.79 -8.28
C GLU A 97 -2.73 15.71 -7.09
N ILE A 98 -1.83 16.64 -6.75
CA ILE A 98 -1.96 17.40 -5.50
C ILE A 98 -3.12 18.42 -5.55
N GLU A 99 -3.43 18.95 -6.72
CA GLU A 99 -4.57 19.83 -6.96
C GLU A 99 -5.89 19.10 -6.66
N GLN A 100 -6.03 17.84 -7.06
CA GLN A 100 -7.20 17.03 -6.72
C GLN A 100 -7.31 16.77 -5.22
N VAL A 101 -6.18 16.59 -4.52
CA VAL A 101 -6.16 16.43 -3.05
C VAL A 101 -6.57 17.75 -2.38
N ARG A 102 -6.11 18.89 -2.89
CA ARG A 102 -6.47 20.23 -2.38
C ARG A 102 -7.96 20.50 -2.53
N GLU A 103 -8.53 20.34 -3.71
CA GLU A 103 -9.97 20.52 -3.97
C GLU A 103 -10.82 19.63 -3.04
N ARG A 104 -10.32 18.43 -2.77
CA ARG A 104 -11.00 17.48 -1.89
C ARG A 104 -10.93 17.88 -0.42
N ALA A 105 -9.79 18.39 0.03
CA ALA A 105 -9.67 18.95 1.37
C ALA A 105 -10.59 20.19 1.54
N GLU A 106 -10.68 21.06 0.53
CA GLU A 106 -11.66 22.16 0.52
C GLU A 106 -13.10 21.64 0.61
N GLY A 107 -13.43 20.58 -0.15
CA GLY A 107 -14.73 19.92 -0.11
C GLY A 107 -15.09 19.32 1.25
N PHE A 108 -14.10 18.93 2.04
CA PHE A 108 -14.27 18.48 3.43
C PHE A 108 -14.28 19.64 4.45
N GLY A 109 -14.09 20.88 4.00
CA GLY A 109 -14.15 22.07 4.85
C GLY A 109 -12.83 22.45 5.52
N PHE A 110 -11.69 21.93 5.06
CA PHE A 110 -10.37 22.34 5.56
C PHE A 110 -9.96 23.71 5.00
N ASP A 111 -9.26 24.50 5.82
CA ASP A 111 -8.58 25.71 5.36
C ASP A 111 -7.24 25.35 4.70
N VAL A 112 -7.26 25.18 3.38
CA VAL A 112 -6.10 24.70 2.62
C VAL A 112 -5.05 25.77 2.32
N GLY A 113 -5.32 27.05 2.62
CA GLY A 113 -4.48 28.16 2.20
C GLY A 113 -3.06 28.10 2.76
N GLU A 114 -2.92 27.59 3.99
CA GLU A 114 -1.64 27.50 4.70
C GLU A 114 -1.09 26.06 4.77
N MET A 115 -1.85 25.06 4.30
CA MET A 115 -1.46 23.65 4.39
C MET A 115 -0.39 23.29 3.35
N THR A 116 0.63 22.59 3.81
CA THR A 116 1.61 21.92 2.95
C THR A 116 0.98 20.72 2.24
N ASN A 117 1.61 20.28 1.15
CA ASN A 117 1.17 19.09 0.41
C ASN A 117 1.06 17.83 1.28
N ASN A 118 1.91 17.70 2.30
CA ASN A 118 1.88 16.54 3.19
C ASN A 118 0.68 16.63 4.15
N GLU A 119 0.41 17.81 4.70
CA GLU A 119 -0.75 18.04 5.58
C GLU A 119 -2.06 17.85 4.82
N LEU A 120 -2.12 18.25 3.54
CA LEU A 120 -3.29 17.97 2.68
C LEU A 120 -3.52 16.47 2.52
N ILE A 121 -2.48 15.69 2.24
CA ILE A 121 -2.58 14.23 2.10
C ILE A 121 -3.01 13.60 3.43
N ASP A 122 -2.42 14.03 4.55
CA ASP A 122 -2.76 13.53 5.89
C ASP A 122 -4.22 13.83 6.26
N ALA A 123 -4.71 15.04 6.02
CA ALA A 123 -6.10 15.41 6.27
C ALA A 123 -7.06 14.55 5.43
N VAL A 124 -6.80 14.44 4.13
CA VAL A 124 -7.65 13.66 3.21
C VAL A 124 -7.58 12.15 3.52
N SER A 125 -6.46 11.63 4.02
CA SER A 125 -6.35 10.22 4.42
C SER A 125 -7.14 9.93 5.69
N ARG A 126 -7.17 10.85 6.66
CA ARG A 126 -8.01 10.76 7.87
C ARG A 126 -9.49 10.76 7.54
N GLU A 127 -9.94 11.62 6.63
CA GLU A 127 -11.35 11.61 6.17
C GLU A 127 -11.74 10.30 5.47
N LYS A 128 -10.77 9.54 4.94
CA LYS A 128 -10.98 8.19 4.39
C LYS A 128 -10.67 7.08 5.37
N ASN A 129 -10.47 7.39 6.65
CA ASN A 129 -10.12 6.46 7.71
C ASN A 129 -8.87 5.60 7.43
N ILE A 130 -8.00 5.98 6.48
CA ILE A 130 -6.85 5.15 6.09
C ILE A 130 -5.94 4.82 7.28
N PRO A 131 -5.51 5.81 8.10
CA PRO A 131 -4.68 5.50 9.26
C PRO A 131 -5.40 4.61 10.29
N GLN A 132 -6.70 4.80 10.48
CA GLN A 132 -7.45 4.09 11.50
C GLN A 132 -7.71 2.64 11.09
N ASP A 133 -8.13 2.42 9.85
CA ASP A 133 -8.38 1.10 9.29
C ASP A 133 -7.07 0.29 9.22
N LEU A 134 -5.97 0.92 8.77
CA LEU A 134 -4.67 0.24 8.73
C LEU A 134 -4.18 -0.12 10.14
N ARG A 135 -4.39 0.75 11.14
CA ARG A 135 -4.05 0.44 12.54
C ARG A 135 -4.84 -0.76 13.06
N GLN A 136 -6.13 -0.84 12.75
CA GLN A 136 -6.97 -2.00 13.13
C GLN A 136 -6.53 -3.28 12.44
N ILE A 137 -6.11 -3.20 11.17
CA ILE A 137 -5.54 -4.35 10.45
C ILE A 137 -4.24 -4.80 11.13
N LEU A 138 -3.30 -3.88 11.38
CA LEU A 138 -2.03 -4.21 12.05
C LEU A 138 -2.24 -4.82 13.45
N ALA A 139 -3.24 -4.34 14.19
CA ALA A 139 -3.58 -4.85 15.53
C ALA A 139 -4.09 -6.30 15.55
N LYS A 140 -4.30 -6.95 14.40
CA LYS A 140 -4.57 -8.40 14.33
C LYS A 140 -3.35 -9.24 14.74
N GLY A 141 -2.14 -8.68 14.74
CA GLY A 141 -0.92 -9.32 15.21
C GLY A 141 -0.27 -10.24 14.18
N TYR A 142 0.19 -9.67 13.06
CA TYR A 142 0.97 -10.41 12.05
C TYR A 142 2.41 -10.64 12.52
N ASP A 143 3.03 -11.75 12.13
CA ASP A 143 4.45 -11.99 12.37
C ASP A 143 5.32 -11.01 11.56
N LEU A 144 4.96 -10.83 10.29
CA LEU A 144 5.69 -9.98 9.34
C LEU A 144 4.75 -9.06 8.55
N VAL A 145 5.22 -7.85 8.29
CA VAL A 145 4.50 -6.87 7.45
C VAL A 145 5.44 -6.31 6.38
N PHE A 146 4.98 -6.29 5.12
CA PHE A 146 5.70 -5.68 4.00
C PHE A 146 4.92 -4.48 3.44
N ILE A 147 5.50 -3.29 3.54
CA ILE A 147 4.93 -2.01 3.11
C ILE A 147 5.61 -1.56 1.81
N ALA A 148 4.92 -1.71 0.67
CA ALA A 148 5.41 -1.34 -0.66
C ALA A 148 4.76 -0.03 -1.16
N LEU A 149 4.82 1.04 -0.35
CA LEU A 149 4.12 2.30 -0.62
C LEU A 149 5.02 3.40 -1.18
N GLY A 150 4.51 4.18 -2.14
CA GLY A 150 5.12 5.44 -2.56
C GLY A 150 4.98 6.54 -1.50
N THR A 151 5.78 7.61 -1.59
CA THR A 151 5.86 8.68 -0.57
C THR A 151 4.51 9.23 -0.12
N LYS A 152 3.60 9.49 -1.06
CA LYS A 152 2.27 10.05 -0.75
C LYS A 152 1.39 9.07 0.01
N TYR A 153 1.48 7.78 -0.31
CA TYR A 153 0.76 6.74 0.42
C TYR A 153 1.41 6.42 1.77
N LEU A 154 2.73 6.58 1.89
CA LEU A 154 3.42 6.52 3.19
C LEU A 154 2.94 7.65 4.11
N ILE A 155 2.79 8.88 3.59
CA ILE A 155 2.20 9.99 4.36
C ILE A 155 0.77 9.63 4.80
N ALA A 156 -0.04 9.11 3.88
CA ALA A 156 -1.42 8.70 4.19
C ALA A 156 -1.51 7.61 5.28
N ALA A 157 -0.46 6.80 5.45
CA ALA A 157 -0.39 5.69 6.40
C ALA A 157 0.46 5.97 7.65
N GLN A 158 1.16 7.10 7.72
CA GLN A 158 2.28 7.33 8.66
C GLN A 158 1.89 7.10 10.12
N ASP A 159 0.69 7.53 10.51
CA ASP A 159 0.17 7.40 11.87
C ASP A 159 -0.02 5.94 12.30
N ALA A 160 -0.41 5.06 11.37
CA ALA A 160 -0.55 3.64 11.64
C ALA A 160 0.82 2.95 11.71
N LEU A 161 1.74 3.36 10.82
CA LEU A 161 3.10 2.81 10.77
C LEU A 161 3.96 3.22 11.97
N ALA A 162 3.60 4.29 12.69
CA ALA A 162 4.25 4.72 13.93
C ALA A 162 3.73 3.98 15.18
N SER A 163 2.92 2.94 15.01
CA SER A 163 2.44 2.11 16.12
C SER A 163 2.24 0.67 15.66
N VAL A 164 3.25 0.12 14.99
CA VAL A 164 3.26 -1.31 14.65
C VAL A 164 3.36 -2.10 15.96
N PRO A 165 2.60 -3.20 16.15
CA PRO A 165 2.70 -4.03 17.35
C PRO A 165 4.15 -4.49 17.61
N GLU A 166 4.57 -4.56 18.87
CA GLU A 166 5.96 -4.89 19.23
C GLU A 166 6.38 -6.29 18.78
N GLU A 167 5.41 -7.21 18.72
CA GLU A 167 5.55 -8.58 18.24
C GLU A 167 5.67 -8.69 16.71
N THR A 168 5.33 -7.63 15.97
CA THR A 168 5.31 -7.61 14.52
C THR A 168 6.59 -7.01 13.95
N THR A 169 7.28 -7.75 13.07
CA THR A 169 8.41 -7.19 12.31
C THR A 169 7.93 -6.61 10.99
N ALA A 170 7.94 -5.27 10.87
CA ALA A 170 7.50 -4.58 9.66
C ALA A 170 8.67 -4.03 8.82
N PHE A 171 8.57 -4.16 7.50
CA PHE A 171 9.54 -3.66 6.52
C PHE A 171 8.88 -2.67 5.57
N ALA A 172 9.52 -1.53 5.30
CA ALA A 172 9.02 -0.52 4.38
C ALA A 172 10.00 -0.19 3.26
N PHE A 173 9.59 -0.45 2.02
CA PHE A 173 10.34 -0.12 0.80
C PHE A 173 10.17 1.36 0.47
N ALA A 174 11.16 2.17 0.83
CA ALA A 174 11.05 3.61 0.77
C ALA A 174 12.32 4.27 0.24
N SER A 175 12.15 5.40 -0.46
CA SER A 175 13.29 6.25 -0.83
C SER A 175 13.89 6.93 0.40
N LYS A 176 15.14 7.38 0.31
CA LYS A 176 15.84 8.08 1.41
C LYS A 176 15.04 9.28 1.94
N GLY A 177 14.38 10.04 1.07
CA GLY A 177 13.56 11.21 1.44
C GLY A 177 12.25 10.86 2.14
N SER A 178 11.77 9.62 1.97
CA SER A 178 10.51 9.14 2.57
C SER A 178 10.72 8.37 3.87
N LYS A 179 11.98 8.15 4.28
CA LYS A 179 12.32 7.37 5.49
C LYS A 179 11.65 7.90 6.75
N LYS A 180 11.39 9.20 6.84
CA LYS A 180 10.69 9.81 7.99
C LYS A 180 9.22 9.41 8.13
N PHE A 181 8.61 8.79 7.12
CA PHE A 181 7.19 8.42 7.09
C PHE A 181 6.93 6.92 7.32
N ILE A 182 7.98 6.12 7.56
CA ILE A 182 7.84 4.66 7.70
C ILE A 182 7.56 4.22 9.14
N GLY A 183 7.55 5.16 10.10
CA GLY A 183 7.34 4.87 11.52
C GLY A 183 8.32 3.83 12.06
N ASP A 184 7.78 2.77 12.66
CA ASP A 184 8.53 1.70 13.32
C ASP A 184 9.07 0.64 12.35
N CYS A 185 8.81 0.79 11.05
CA CYS A 185 9.25 -0.17 10.05
C CYS A 185 10.77 -0.15 9.83
N TYR A 186 11.34 -1.33 9.61
CA TYR A 186 12.69 -1.49 9.07
C TYR A 186 12.75 -0.93 7.64
N TRP A 187 13.65 0.03 7.44
CA TRP A 187 13.82 0.68 6.15
C TRP A 187 14.46 -0.25 5.13
N MET A 188 13.71 -0.58 4.08
CA MET A 188 14.17 -1.26 2.86
C MET A 188 14.49 -0.18 1.80
N PRO A 189 15.76 -0.01 1.38
CA PRO A 189 16.13 1.11 0.52
C PRO A 189 15.60 0.95 -0.92
N ALA A 190 14.64 1.78 -1.30
CA ALA A 190 14.19 1.90 -2.69
C ALA A 190 14.92 3.10 -3.34
N THR A 191 16.19 2.92 -3.73
CA THR A 191 17.02 4.00 -4.30
C THR A 191 17.45 3.73 -5.75
N GLU A 192 18.23 4.66 -6.32
CA GLU A 192 18.76 4.53 -7.68
C GLU A 192 19.68 3.31 -7.81
N GLU A 193 20.39 2.95 -6.72
CA GLU A 193 21.25 1.77 -6.70
C GLU A 193 20.43 0.49 -6.88
N GLU A 194 19.35 0.33 -6.11
CA GLU A 194 18.45 -0.81 -6.23
C GLU A 194 17.71 -0.82 -7.58
N ARG A 195 17.26 0.35 -8.05
CA ARG A 195 16.63 0.49 -9.36
C ARG A 195 17.53 0.03 -10.49
N SER A 196 18.79 0.48 -10.48
CA SER A 196 19.78 0.09 -11.48
C SER A 196 20.11 -1.39 -11.39
N ARG A 197 20.27 -1.94 -10.17
CA ARG A 197 20.59 -3.36 -9.95
C ARG A 197 19.49 -4.29 -10.44
N LEU A 198 18.23 -3.91 -10.20
CA LEU A 198 17.06 -4.69 -10.62
C LEU A 198 16.64 -4.44 -12.07
N GLY A 199 17.30 -3.51 -12.78
CA GLY A 199 17.00 -3.18 -14.17
C GLY A 199 15.56 -2.68 -14.36
N THR A 200 15.03 -1.93 -13.40
CA THR A 200 13.61 -1.54 -13.35
C THR A 200 13.41 -0.02 -13.39
N THR A 201 12.16 0.43 -13.35
CA THR A 201 11.77 1.85 -13.30
C THR A 201 11.42 2.28 -11.88
N TRP A 202 11.41 3.59 -11.60
CA TRP A 202 10.95 4.12 -10.31
C TRP A 202 9.50 3.77 -9.98
N LEU A 203 8.68 3.59 -11.02
CA LEU A 203 7.28 3.22 -10.90
C LEU A 203 7.13 1.78 -10.40
N GLU A 204 8.04 0.89 -10.78
CA GLU A 204 7.98 -0.55 -10.48
C GLU A 204 8.82 -0.96 -9.28
N LEU A 205 9.79 -0.12 -8.87
CA LEU A 205 10.88 -0.48 -7.97
C LEU A 205 10.43 -1.23 -6.71
N ARG A 206 9.48 -0.68 -5.94
CA ARG A 206 9.08 -1.29 -4.66
C ARG A 206 8.39 -2.63 -4.87
N GLY A 207 7.51 -2.73 -5.86
CA GLY A 207 6.89 -4.00 -6.24
C GLY A 207 7.94 -5.02 -6.69
N ARG A 208 8.95 -4.58 -7.45
CA ARG A 208 10.05 -5.44 -7.91
C ARG A 208 10.93 -5.91 -6.76
N GLU A 209 11.27 -5.04 -5.81
CA GLU A 209 12.02 -5.40 -4.60
C GLU A 209 11.26 -6.40 -3.73
N LEU A 210 9.96 -6.19 -3.53
CA LEU A 210 9.10 -7.12 -2.80
C LEU A 210 9.04 -8.49 -3.48
N LEU A 211 8.89 -8.52 -4.80
CA LEU A 211 8.90 -9.76 -5.58
C LEU A 211 10.25 -10.49 -5.47
N THR A 212 11.36 -9.78 -5.61
CA THR A 212 12.71 -10.36 -5.45
C THR A 212 12.89 -10.94 -4.05
N LEU A 213 12.45 -10.22 -3.01
CA LEU A 213 12.46 -10.71 -1.63
C LEU A 213 11.63 -11.98 -1.49
N ALA A 214 10.39 -11.98 -1.99
CA ALA A 214 9.50 -13.14 -1.95
C ALA A 214 10.09 -14.35 -2.67
N GLN A 215 10.76 -14.16 -3.82
CA GLN A 215 11.41 -15.25 -4.56
C GLN A 215 12.59 -15.88 -3.79
N ASN A 216 13.25 -15.09 -2.96
CA ASN A 216 14.36 -15.53 -2.13
C ASN A 216 13.93 -16.17 -0.79
N ILE A 217 12.66 -16.01 -0.39
CA ILE A 217 12.04 -16.77 0.70
C ILE A 217 11.60 -18.13 0.14
N ARG A 218 12.11 -19.22 0.74
CA ARG A 218 11.90 -20.58 0.22
C ARG A 218 11.14 -21.49 1.18
N ASN A 219 11.09 -21.13 2.45
CA ASN A 219 10.51 -21.92 3.53
C ASN A 219 10.26 -21.01 4.75
N GLU A 220 9.60 -21.58 5.77
CA GLU A 220 9.33 -20.92 7.04
C GLU A 220 10.60 -20.43 7.76
N GLU A 221 11.72 -21.18 7.67
CA GLU A 221 12.99 -20.80 8.30
C GLU A 221 13.51 -19.44 7.80
N HIS A 222 13.33 -19.12 6.51
CA HIS A 222 13.71 -17.81 5.98
C HIS A 222 12.88 -16.66 6.58
N PHE A 223 11.61 -16.91 6.90
CA PHE A 223 10.79 -15.90 7.56
C PHE A 223 11.14 -15.73 9.03
N GLU A 224 11.43 -16.81 9.76
CA GLU A 224 11.94 -16.72 11.13
C GLU A 224 13.25 -15.93 11.18
N GLN A 225 14.14 -16.15 10.20
CA GLN A 225 15.36 -15.36 10.06
C GLN A 225 15.10 -13.89 9.77
N LEU A 226 14.06 -13.56 9.00
CA LEU A 226 13.65 -12.17 8.75
C LEU A 226 13.11 -11.49 10.01
N ARG A 227 12.32 -12.21 10.81
CA ARG A 227 11.80 -11.73 12.08
C ARG A 227 12.92 -11.52 13.10
N ASP A 228 13.82 -12.48 13.23
CA ASP A 228 14.86 -12.49 14.26
C ASP A 228 16.11 -11.66 13.87
N ALA A 229 16.33 -11.46 12.57
CA ALA A 229 17.46 -10.71 12.02
C ALA A 229 17.04 -9.79 10.84
N PRO A 230 16.18 -8.78 11.09
CA PRO A 230 15.57 -7.94 10.06
C PRO A 230 16.56 -7.17 9.20
N GLU A 231 17.79 -6.92 9.68
CA GLU A 231 18.84 -6.28 8.90
C GLU A 231 19.28 -7.10 7.67
N LYS A 232 19.03 -8.42 7.68
CA LYS A 232 19.34 -9.31 6.54
C LYS A 232 18.36 -9.17 5.38
N ALA A 233 17.16 -8.66 5.62
CA ALA A 233 16.10 -8.53 4.62
C ALA A 233 16.55 -7.79 3.37
N LYS A 234 17.36 -6.74 3.54
CA LYS A 234 17.88 -5.90 2.44
C LYS A 234 18.64 -6.69 1.39
N LYS A 235 19.38 -7.72 1.79
CA LYS A 235 20.12 -8.55 0.82
C LYS A 235 19.16 -9.36 -0.03
N LEU A 236 18.07 -9.85 0.55
CA LEU A 236 17.09 -10.68 -0.14
C LEU A 236 16.25 -9.90 -1.16
N SER A 237 16.05 -8.59 -0.99
CA SER A 237 15.24 -7.78 -1.93
C SER A 237 15.95 -7.36 -3.21
N ILE A 238 17.26 -7.64 -3.33
CA ILE A 238 18.11 -7.17 -4.43
C ILE A 238 19.05 -8.24 -4.99
N SER A 239 18.92 -9.49 -4.52
CA SER A 239 19.71 -10.65 -4.95
C SER A 239 19.04 -11.44 -6.07
#